data_AF-X0XRI1-F1
#
_entry.id   AF-X0XRI1-F1
#
_cell.length_a   1.000
_cell.length_b   1.000
_cell.length_c   1.000
_cell.angle_alpha   90.00
_cell.angle_beta   90.00
_cell.angle_gamma   90.00
#
_symmetry.space_group_name_H-M   'P 1'
#
loop_
_entity.id
_entity.type
_entity.pdbx_description
1 polymer ?
#
loop_
_entity_poly.entity_id
_entity_poly.type
_entity_poly.pdbx_seq_one_letter_code
_entity_poly.pdbx_strand_id
1 'polypeptide(L)'
;MTWYPGTLMCCVAVIMVVCCLVFSARAEELRPDIYVPYEDLAYLIEPTDKAVLMDREEFEALLAAAKANVRDSATIELGQVLRGQYAAEVEGDKLTLTGELEVVSLGKGPVAVPLGFAQIGLTRVLLDGRPAPLGYDEQGKLTLIITNKGVHRLEVTGTTKLKELSSGGMQFGIFLPTAVAGNMTLSVPGDLEIHATVPLSKLSYDRPSDRTNAELTLGGQGKVTVAFLGNVRRQDDRVL
;
A
#
# COMPACT_ATOMS: atom_id res chain seq x y z
N MET A 1 -39.77 69.93 -32.88
CA MET A 1 -40.51 68.91 -33.64
C MET A 1 -39.89 68.79 -35.02
N THR A 2 -39.18 67.68 -35.27
CA THR A 2 -39.14 66.82 -36.48
C THR A 2 -37.80 66.07 -36.52
N TRP A 3 -37.90 64.77 -36.73
CA TRP A 3 -36.91 63.71 -36.48
C TRP A 3 -36.40 63.15 -37.82
N TYR A 4 -35.12 62.73 -37.87
CA TYR A 4 -34.41 62.23 -39.06
C TYR A 4 -34.73 60.76 -39.41
N PRO A 5 -34.53 60.32 -40.67
CA PRO A 5 -34.88 59.00 -41.19
C PRO A 5 -33.76 57.98 -40.90
N GLY A 6 -34.10 56.82 -40.33
CA GLY A 6 -33.11 55.82 -39.87
C GLY A 6 -33.62 54.37 -39.90
N THR A 7 -34.56 54.04 -40.79
CA THR A 7 -35.27 52.75 -40.78
C THR A 7 -35.02 51.89 -42.02
N LEU A 8 -33.80 51.88 -42.55
CA LEU A 8 -33.42 50.91 -43.60
C LEU A 8 -32.14 50.12 -43.34
N MET A 9 -31.45 50.35 -42.21
CA MET A 9 -30.15 49.73 -41.92
C MET A 9 -30.15 48.85 -40.65
N CYS A 10 -31.30 48.30 -40.26
CA CYS A 10 -31.42 47.34 -39.15
C CYS A 10 -31.84 45.93 -39.58
N CYS A 11 -32.45 45.73 -40.76
CA CYS A 11 -32.99 44.42 -41.14
C CYS A 11 -31.95 43.43 -41.70
N VAL A 12 -30.80 43.90 -42.19
CA VAL A 12 -29.80 43.00 -42.83
C VAL A 12 -28.81 42.40 -41.80
N ALA A 13 -28.53 43.10 -40.70
CA ALA A 13 -27.57 42.63 -39.70
C ALA A 13 -28.13 41.53 -38.77
N VAL A 14 -29.45 41.43 -38.60
CA VAL A 14 -30.08 40.45 -37.71
C VAL A 14 -30.16 39.06 -38.34
N ILE A 15 -30.20 38.97 -39.68
CA ILE A 15 -30.29 37.68 -40.38
C ILE A 15 -28.92 36.97 -40.47
N MET A 16 -27.80 37.70 -40.40
CA MET A 16 -26.47 37.11 -40.49
C MET A 16 -25.95 36.52 -39.16
N VAL A 17 -26.50 36.94 -38.01
CA VAL A 17 -26.08 36.45 -36.68
C VAL A 17 -26.87 35.21 -36.24
N VAL A 18 -28.10 35.03 -36.72
CA VAL A 18 -28.93 33.85 -36.40
C VAL A 18 -28.45 32.59 -37.14
N CYS A 19 -27.67 32.71 -38.22
CA CYS A 19 -27.16 31.57 -38.98
C CYS A 19 -25.90 30.92 -38.37
N CYS A 20 -25.17 31.60 -37.48
CA CYS A 20 -23.96 31.05 -36.85
C CYS A 20 -24.18 30.35 -35.50
N LEU A 21 -25.37 30.48 -34.88
CA LEU A 21 -25.63 29.91 -33.56
C LEU A 21 -26.33 28.54 -33.58
N VAL A 22 -26.71 28.03 -34.76
CA VAL A 22 -27.43 26.74 -34.88
C VAL A 22 -26.53 25.62 -35.43
N PHE A 23 -25.25 25.91 -35.72
CA PHE A 23 -24.30 24.94 -36.28
C PHE A 23 -23.32 24.34 -35.25
N SER A 24 -23.69 24.31 -33.98
CA SER A 24 -23.11 23.32 -33.04
C SER A 24 -23.91 22.02 -33.13
N ALA A 25 -23.85 21.39 -34.30
CA ALA A 25 -24.20 20.00 -34.46
C ALA A 25 -23.22 19.20 -33.59
N ARG A 26 -23.75 18.74 -32.46
CA ARG A 26 -23.15 17.84 -31.49
C ARG A 26 -22.54 16.64 -32.23
N ALA A 27 -21.23 16.67 -32.43
CA ALA A 27 -20.46 15.51 -32.86
C ALA A 27 -20.42 14.52 -31.68
N GLU A 28 -21.48 13.72 -31.57
CA GLU A 28 -21.46 12.54 -30.72
C GLU A 28 -20.49 11.56 -31.40
N GLU A 29 -19.27 11.51 -30.86
CA GLU A 29 -18.19 10.63 -31.29
C GLU A 29 -18.67 9.18 -31.17
N LEU A 30 -19.18 8.61 -32.26
CA LEU A 30 -19.52 7.19 -32.38
C LEU A 30 -18.24 6.38 -32.15
N ARG A 31 -17.99 6.02 -30.90
CA ARG A 31 -17.02 4.99 -30.55
C ARG A 31 -17.57 3.69 -31.15
N PRO A 32 -16.90 3.06 -32.13
CA PRO A 32 -17.37 1.79 -32.64
C PRO A 32 -17.38 0.79 -31.49
N ASP A 33 -18.52 0.15 -31.25
CA ASP A 33 -18.61 -0.97 -30.31
C ASP A 33 -17.77 -2.11 -30.89
N ILE A 34 -16.54 -2.27 -30.37
CA ILE A 34 -15.66 -3.37 -30.73
C ILE A 34 -16.20 -4.61 -30.04
N TYR A 35 -16.85 -5.47 -30.82
CA TYR A 35 -17.29 -6.78 -30.34
C TYR A 35 -16.08 -7.70 -30.22
N VAL A 36 -15.66 -7.97 -28.99
CA VAL A 36 -14.61 -8.95 -28.69
C VAL A 36 -15.28 -10.26 -28.27
N PRO A 37 -15.10 -11.35 -29.03
CA PRO A 37 -15.52 -12.67 -28.60
C PRO A 37 -14.88 -13.01 -27.25
N TYR A 38 -15.63 -13.63 -26.35
CA TYR A 38 -15.16 -13.92 -24.98
C TYR A 38 -13.85 -14.73 -24.96
N GLU A 39 -13.67 -15.61 -25.95
CA GLU A 39 -12.47 -16.43 -26.16
C GLU A 39 -11.22 -15.59 -26.45
N ASP A 40 -11.39 -14.43 -27.07
CA ASP A 40 -10.32 -13.53 -27.49
C ASP A 40 -9.94 -12.50 -26.40
N LEU A 41 -10.76 -12.38 -25.35
CA LEU A 41 -10.56 -11.43 -24.25
C LEU A 41 -9.24 -11.71 -23.50
N ALA A 42 -8.87 -12.99 -23.37
CA ALA A 42 -7.64 -13.43 -22.73
C ALA A 42 -6.37 -12.99 -23.48
N TYR A 43 -6.46 -12.69 -24.79
CA TYR A 43 -5.34 -12.22 -25.60
C TYR A 43 -5.19 -10.69 -25.57
N LEU A 44 -6.27 -9.96 -25.29
CA LEU A 44 -6.28 -8.49 -25.20
C LEU A 44 -5.91 -7.98 -23.81
N ILE A 45 -6.18 -8.78 -22.79
CA ILE A 45 -5.67 -8.52 -21.44
C ILE A 45 -4.22 -9.00 -21.49
N GLU A 46 -3.29 -8.09 -21.77
CA GLU A 46 -1.88 -8.33 -21.46
C GLU A 46 -1.83 -8.89 -20.04
N PRO A 47 -1.07 -9.97 -19.78
CA PRO A 47 -0.89 -10.52 -18.45
C PRO A 47 -0.12 -9.49 -17.61
N THR A 48 -0.83 -8.44 -17.22
CA THR A 48 -0.50 -7.68 -16.04
C THR A 48 -0.81 -8.68 -14.94
N ASP A 49 0.20 -9.08 -14.17
CA ASP A 49 0.22 -10.17 -13.17
C ASP A 49 -0.83 -10.06 -12.02
N LYS A 50 -1.95 -9.36 -12.22
CA LYS A 50 -2.91 -8.93 -11.19
C LYS A 50 -4.37 -9.15 -11.52
N ALA A 51 -4.72 -9.68 -12.70
CA ALA A 51 -6.11 -9.95 -13.07
C ALA A 51 -6.34 -11.46 -13.29
N VAL A 52 -7.43 -11.99 -12.73
CA VAL A 52 -7.89 -13.37 -12.93
C VAL A 52 -9.23 -13.30 -13.67
N LEU A 53 -9.33 -14.01 -14.79
CA LEU A 53 -10.60 -14.18 -15.51
C LEU A 53 -11.50 -15.15 -14.75
N MET A 54 -12.76 -14.76 -14.53
CA MET A 54 -13.73 -15.51 -13.75
C MET A 54 -15.13 -15.35 -14.35
N ASP A 55 -16.00 -16.34 -14.15
CA ASP A 55 -17.39 -16.25 -14.58
C ASP A 55 -18.13 -15.16 -13.79
N ARG A 56 -19.09 -14.51 -14.44
CA ARG A 56 -19.92 -13.48 -13.81
C ARG A 56 -20.73 -14.05 -12.64
N GLU A 57 -21.26 -15.26 -12.75
CA GLU A 57 -22.04 -15.89 -11.68
C GLU A 57 -21.18 -16.12 -10.43
N GLU A 58 -19.94 -16.57 -10.63
CA GLU A 58 -18.96 -16.77 -9.56
C GLU A 58 -18.56 -15.43 -8.91
N PHE A 59 -18.39 -14.37 -9.72
CA PHE A 59 -18.13 -13.02 -9.22
C PHE A 59 -19.27 -12.48 -8.36
N GLU A 60 -20.51 -12.60 -8.82
CA GLU A 60 -21.68 -12.16 -8.06
C GLU A 60 -21.85 -12.94 -6.75
N ALA A 61 -21.55 -14.24 -6.75
CA ALA A 61 -21.57 -15.07 -5.54
C ALA A 61 -20.54 -14.61 -4.51
N LEU A 62 -19.29 -14.37 -4.92
CA LEU A 62 -18.23 -13.85 -4.05
C LEU A 62 -18.55 -12.46 -3.54
N LEU A 63 -19.11 -11.59 -4.39
CA LEU A 63 -19.52 -10.24 -4.03
C LEU A 63 -20.66 -10.25 -3.01
N ALA A 64 -21.66 -11.12 -3.19
CA ALA A 64 -22.77 -11.28 -2.25
C ALA A 64 -22.30 -11.80 -0.89
N ALA A 65 -21.41 -12.80 -0.89
CA ALA A 65 -20.82 -13.34 0.33
C ALA A 65 -20.00 -12.29 1.09
N ALA A 66 -19.19 -11.49 0.39
CA ALA A 66 -18.44 -10.39 0.98
C ALA A 66 -19.36 -9.33 1.60
N LYS A 67 -20.43 -8.92 0.89
CA LYS A 67 -21.42 -7.94 1.40
C LYS A 67 -22.17 -8.45 2.64
N ALA A 68 -22.49 -9.74 2.71
CA ALA A 68 -23.14 -10.33 3.88
C ALA A 68 -22.24 -10.26 5.12
N ASN A 69 -20.95 -10.58 4.97
CA ASN A 69 -19.99 -10.51 6.07
C ASN A 69 -19.80 -9.07 6.59
N VAL A 70 -19.81 -8.05 5.71
CA VAL A 70 -19.71 -6.64 6.12
C VAL A 70 -20.90 -6.20 6.97
N ARG A 71 -22.11 -6.70 6.68
CA ARG A 71 -23.31 -6.39 7.48
C ARG A 71 -23.22 -6.97 8.88
N ASP A 72 -22.70 -8.18 9.00
CA ASP A 72 -22.49 -8.84 10.30
C ASP A 72 -21.29 -8.25 11.07
N SER A 73 -20.32 -7.64 10.37
CA SER A 73 -19.12 -7.03 10.97
C SER A 73 -19.31 -5.60 11.47
N ALA A 74 -20.47 -4.97 11.27
CA ALA A 74 -20.71 -3.58 11.67
C ALA A 74 -20.55 -3.31 13.19
N THR A 75 -20.36 -4.37 13.99
CA THR A 75 -20.09 -4.30 15.44
C THR A 75 -18.78 -4.98 15.85
N ILE A 76 -18.15 -5.81 15.00
CA ILE A 76 -16.96 -6.63 15.35
C ILE A 76 -16.04 -6.75 14.13
N GLU A 77 -14.76 -6.39 14.29
CA GLU A 77 -13.73 -6.68 13.28
C GLU A 77 -13.59 -8.19 13.09
N LEU A 78 -13.96 -8.69 11.90
CA LEU A 78 -13.95 -10.12 11.60
C LEU A 78 -12.55 -10.66 11.31
N GLY A 79 -11.54 -9.81 11.13
CA GLY A 79 -10.17 -10.25 11.01
C GLY A 79 -9.14 -9.19 11.36
N GLN A 80 -8.04 -9.63 11.97
CA GLN A 80 -7.00 -8.76 12.51
C GLN A 80 -5.65 -9.49 12.54
N VAL A 81 -4.57 -8.72 12.63
CA VAL A 81 -3.23 -9.27 12.88
C VAL A 81 -3.05 -9.44 14.39
N LEU A 82 -2.88 -10.68 14.85
CA LEU A 82 -2.65 -10.98 16.27
C LEU A 82 -1.21 -10.71 16.67
N ARG A 83 -0.27 -11.21 15.87
CA ARG A 83 1.16 -11.13 16.14
C ARG A 83 1.95 -10.77 14.88
N GLY A 84 2.98 -9.94 15.01
CA GLY A 84 3.93 -9.66 13.94
C GLY A 84 5.38 -9.76 14.42
N GLN A 85 6.15 -10.66 13.82
CA GLN A 85 7.57 -10.81 14.08
C GLN A 85 8.34 -10.39 12.84
N TYR A 86 9.27 -9.47 12.99
CA TYR A 86 10.02 -8.92 11.87
C TYR A 86 11.53 -9.02 12.08
N ALA A 87 12.26 -9.17 10.99
CA ALA A 87 13.69 -9.00 10.94
C ALA A 87 14.03 -7.97 9.86
N ALA A 88 14.81 -6.97 10.24
CA ALA A 88 15.27 -5.90 9.38
C ALA A 88 16.79 -5.95 9.30
N GLU A 89 17.30 -6.15 8.08
CA GLU A 89 18.73 -6.18 7.81
C GLU A 89 19.09 -5.01 6.92
N VAL A 90 20.08 -4.24 7.35
CA VAL A 90 20.65 -3.14 6.58
C VAL A 90 21.92 -3.60 5.88
N GLU A 91 21.99 -3.31 4.59
CA GLU A 91 23.17 -3.49 3.75
C GLU A 91 23.31 -2.29 2.81
N GLY A 92 24.41 -1.54 2.93
CA GLY A 92 24.61 -0.31 2.15
C GLY A 92 23.51 0.73 2.40
N ASP A 93 22.82 1.14 1.33
CA ASP A 93 21.71 2.11 1.37
C ASP A 93 20.32 1.46 1.41
N LYS A 94 20.26 0.13 1.60
CA LYS A 94 19.02 -0.64 1.51
C LYS A 94 18.72 -1.36 2.81
N LEU A 95 17.43 -1.40 3.14
CA LEU A 95 16.88 -2.24 4.20
C LEU A 95 16.05 -3.36 3.56
N THR A 96 16.33 -4.58 3.98
CA THR A 96 15.51 -5.76 3.70
C THR A 96 14.72 -6.12 4.94
N LEU A 97 13.40 -6.22 4.80
CA LEU A 97 12.50 -6.64 5.86
C LEU A 97 11.97 -8.02 5.52
N THR A 98 12.07 -8.96 6.46
CA THR A 98 11.31 -10.20 6.48
C THR A 98 10.35 -10.17 7.65
N GLY A 99 9.18 -10.77 7.49
CA GLY A 99 8.17 -10.78 8.53
C GLY A 99 7.34 -12.05 8.52
N GLU A 100 6.97 -12.48 9.71
CA GLU A 100 6.02 -13.55 9.96
C GLU A 100 4.89 -13.01 10.85
N LEU A 101 3.68 -13.09 10.32
CA LEU A 101 2.49 -12.57 10.97
C LEU A 101 1.50 -13.71 11.22
N GLU A 102 0.84 -13.65 12.37
CA GLU A 102 -0.34 -14.45 12.66
C GLU A 102 -1.58 -13.59 12.43
N VAL A 103 -2.41 -14.00 11.48
CA VAL A 103 -3.64 -13.30 11.12
C VAL A 103 -4.83 -14.18 11.48
N VAL A 104 -5.82 -13.61 12.14
CA VAL A 104 -7.05 -14.34 12.50
C VAL A 104 -8.21 -13.88 11.62
N SER A 105 -9.00 -14.85 11.17
CA SER A 105 -10.30 -14.67 10.52
C SER A 105 -11.38 -15.35 11.37
N LEU A 106 -12.38 -14.58 11.79
CA LEU A 106 -13.49 -15.03 12.64
C LEU A 106 -14.78 -15.28 11.85
N GLY A 107 -14.87 -14.70 10.64
CA GLY A 107 -16.01 -14.81 9.74
C GLY A 107 -16.17 -16.21 9.12
N LYS A 108 -17.38 -16.53 8.65
CA LYS A 108 -17.69 -17.79 7.95
C LYS A 108 -17.46 -17.73 6.43
N GLY A 109 -17.07 -16.57 5.91
CA GLY A 109 -16.76 -16.37 4.49
C GLY A 109 -15.57 -15.41 4.33
N PRO A 110 -15.38 -14.82 3.13
CA PRO A 110 -14.27 -13.91 2.86
C PRO A 110 -14.22 -12.76 3.86
N VAL A 111 -13.09 -12.64 4.56
CA VAL A 111 -12.77 -11.56 5.49
C VAL A 111 -11.62 -10.75 4.93
N ALA A 112 -11.83 -9.44 4.82
CA ALA A 112 -10.79 -8.48 4.49
C ALA A 112 -10.02 -8.10 5.75
N VAL A 113 -8.69 -8.27 5.73
CA VAL A 113 -7.78 -7.86 6.80
C VAL A 113 -6.83 -6.75 6.29
N PRO A 114 -6.92 -5.53 6.81
CA PRO A 114 -6.04 -4.44 6.40
C PRO A 114 -4.61 -4.70 6.89
N LEU A 115 -3.64 -4.74 5.98
CA LEU A 115 -2.23 -4.97 6.34
C LEU A 115 -1.49 -3.66 6.64
N GLY A 116 -1.90 -2.51 6.11
CA GLY A 116 -1.30 -1.22 6.49
C GLY A 116 0.20 -1.06 6.17
N PHE A 117 0.80 -1.93 5.35
CA PHE A 117 2.17 -1.74 4.86
C PHE A 117 2.27 -0.48 4.01
N ALA A 118 3.24 0.38 4.30
CA ALA A 118 3.58 1.54 3.48
C ALA A 118 5.05 1.93 3.65
N GLN A 119 5.57 2.67 2.66
CA GLN A 119 6.99 3.07 2.57
C GLN A 119 7.97 1.87 2.50
N ILE A 120 7.44 0.70 2.12
CA ILE A 120 8.18 -0.51 1.84
C ILE A 120 7.63 -1.16 0.57
N GLY A 121 8.53 -1.56 -0.34
CA GLY A 121 8.16 -2.34 -1.52
C GLY A 121 8.14 -3.82 -1.17
N LEU A 122 6.94 -4.40 -1.05
CA LEU A 122 6.78 -5.83 -0.83
C LEU A 122 7.15 -6.60 -2.11
N THR A 123 8.06 -7.56 -1.98
CA THR A 123 8.54 -8.41 -3.08
C THR A 123 7.98 -9.82 -2.99
N ARG A 124 7.57 -10.26 -1.80
CA ARG A 124 6.96 -11.57 -1.58
C ARG A 124 5.94 -11.50 -0.45
N VAL A 125 4.78 -12.10 -0.66
CA VAL A 125 3.74 -12.25 0.37
C VAL A 125 3.11 -13.63 0.21
N LEU A 126 3.20 -14.46 1.26
CA LEU A 126 2.63 -15.81 1.28
C LEU A 126 1.64 -15.96 2.42
N LEU A 127 0.47 -16.54 2.14
CA LEU A 127 -0.50 -16.99 3.12
C LEU A 127 -0.46 -18.51 3.18
N ASP A 128 -0.13 -19.06 4.34
CA ASP A 128 -0.01 -20.51 4.58
C ASP A 128 0.87 -21.20 3.50
N GLY A 129 2.00 -20.59 3.17
CA GLY A 129 2.98 -21.07 2.20
C GLY A 129 2.62 -20.88 0.72
N ARG A 130 1.47 -20.30 0.39
CA ARG A 130 1.01 -20.02 -0.98
C ARG A 130 0.94 -18.51 -1.25
N PRO A 131 1.02 -18.04 -2.51
CA PRO A 131 0.84 -16.62 -2.81
C PRO A 131 -0.43 -16.06 -2.14
N ALA A 132 -0.26 -14.99 -1.38
CA ALA A 132 -1.38 -14.43 -0.62
C ALA A 132 -2.41 -13.76 -1.54
N PRO A 133 -3.72 -13.99 -1.33
CA PRO A 133 -4.78 -13.27 -2.02
C PRO A 133 -4.85 -11.82 -1.51
N LEU A 134 -4.21 -10.91 -2.24
CA LEU A 134 -4.13 -9.49 -1.92
C LEU A 134 -5.08 -8.66 -2.79
N GLY A 135 -5.60 -7.59 -2.21
CA GLY A 135 -6.40 -6.58 -2.91
C GLY A 135 -6.17 -5.20 -2.29
N TYR A 136 -6.92 -4.23 -2.80
CA TYR A 136 -6.98 -2.88 -2.23
C TYR A 136 -8.42 -2.60 -1.79
N ASP A 137 -8.58 -1.97 -0.63
CA ASP A 137 -9.88 -1.46 -0.20
C ASP A 137 -10.26 -0.18 -0.98
N GLU A 138 -11.46 0.35 -0.72
CA GLU A 138 -11.94 1.59 -1.33
C GLU A 138 -11.05 2.82 -1.02
N GLN A 139 -10.19 2.73 0.00
CA GLN A 139 -9.25 3.76 0.41
C GLN A 139 -7.84 3.55 -0.19
N GLY A 140 -7.67 2.53 -1.04
CA GLY A 140 -6.39 2.18 -1.64
C GLY A 140 -5.39 1.51 -0.70
N LYS A 141 -5.84 0.99 0.45
CA LYS A 141 -4.97 0.28 1.41
C LYS A 141 -4.86 -1.20 1.06
N LEU A 142 -3.64 -1.70 1.12
CA LEU A 142 -3.35 -3.12 0.89
C LEU A 142 -4.10 -3.99 1.92
N THR A 143 -4.85 -4.94 1.40
CA THR A 143 -5.77 -5.79 2.16
C THR A 143 -5.54 -7.26 1.80
N LEU A 144 -5.49 -8.12 2.82
CA LEU A 144 -5.46 -9.57 2.67
C LEU A 144 -6.87 -10.12 2.72
N ILE A 145 -7.23 -11.02 1.80
CA ILE A 145 -8.56 -11.65 1.77
C ILE A 145 -8.46 -13.08 2.28
N ILE A 146 -9.04 -13.37 3.44
CA ILE A 146 -9.00 -14.72 4.04
C ILE A 146 -10.39 -15.36 3.91
N THR A 147 -10.49 -16.45 3.15
CA THR A 147 -11.75 -17.17 2.93
C THR A 147 -12.10 -18.12 4.08
N ASN A 148 -11.08 -18.73 4.68
CA ASN A 148 -11.27 -19.71 5.74
C ASN A 148 -11.26 -19.05 7.11
N LYS A 149 -12.09 -19.56 8.02
CA LYS A 149 -12.04 -19.17 9.43
C LYS A 149 -10.82 -19.80 10.10
N GLY A 150 -10.15 -19.07 10.97
CA GLY A 150 -9.05 -19.59 11.78
C GLY A 150 -7.86 -18.64 11.89
N VAL A 151 -6.74 -19.17 12.36
CA VAL A 151 -5.45 -18.49 12.40
C VAL A 151 -4.64 -18.92 11.18
N HIS A 152 -4.06 -17.94 10.51
CA HIS A 152 -3.28 -18.11 9.29
C HIS A 152 -1.90 -17.48 9.46
N ARG A 153 -0.90 -18.07 8.80
CA ARG A 153 0.47 -17.55 8.79
C ARG A 153 0.69 -16.74 7.52
N LEU A 154 1.02 -15.46 7.69
CA LEU A 154 1.38 -14.57 6.60
C LEU A 154 2.88 -14.29 6.66
N GLU A 155 3.60 -14.69 5.62
CA GLU A 155 5.03 -14.40 5.45
C GLU A 155 5.20 -13.25 4.48
N VAL A 156 6.02 -12.28 4.83
CA VAL A 156 6.29 -11.11 4.00
C VAL A 156 7.78 -10.91 3.80
N THR A 157 8.15 -10.44 2.62
CA THR A 157 9.47 -9.90 2.33
C THR A 157 9.31 -8.60 1.58
N GLY A 158 10.07 -7.59 1.96
CA GLY A 158 10.05 -6.30 1.30
C GLY A 158 11.36 -5.56 1.48
N THR A 159 11.51 -4.48 0.72
CA THR A 159 12.71 -3.67 0.77
C THR A 159 12.37 -2.19 0.70
N THR A 160 13.23 -1.37 1.31
CA THR A 160 13.13 0.09 1.22
C THR A 160 14.52 0.71 1.20
N LYS A 161 14.61 1.95 0.72
CA LYS A 161 15.85 2.71 0.72
C LYS A 161 15.98 3.52 2.01
N LEU A 162 17.19 3.56 2.52
CA LEU A 162 17.56 4.43 3.62
C LEU A 162 17.67 5.88 3.14
N LYS A 163 17.41 6.82 4.03
CA LYS A 163 17.59 8.25 3.80
C LYS A 163 18.73 8.75 4.67
N GLU A 164 19.58 9.59 4.10
CA GLU A 164 20.63 10.26 4.86
C GLU A 164 20.02 11.36 5.75
N LEU A 165 20.59 11.52 6.95
CA LEU A 165 20.25 12.61 7.87
C LEU A 165 21.18 13.79 7.63
N SER A 166 20.65 15.01 7.70
CA SER A 166 21.46 16.24 7.60
C SER A 166 22.50 16.37 8.72
N SER A 167 22.26 15.74 9.87
CA SER A 167 23.19 15.64 11.00
C SER A 167 24.26 14.56 10.83
N GLY A 168 24.26 13.83 9.70
CA GLY A 168 25.03 12.60 9.50
C GLY A 168 24.30 11.37 10.02
N GLY A 169 24.59 10.22 9.40
CA GLY A 169 23.90 8.95 9.66
C GLY A 169 22.75 8.69 8.68
N MET A 170 22.03 7.60 8.92
CA MET A 170 20.94 7.15 8.03
C MET A 170 19.68 6.88 8.83
N GLN A 171 18.54 6.91 8.16
CA GLN A 171 17.24 6.62 8.74
C GLN A 171 16.33 5.88 7.76
N PHE A 172 15.34 5.18 8.31
CA PHE A 172 14.19 4.71 7.56
C PHE A 172 12.91 4.93 8.35
N GLY A 173 11.80 5.05 7.62
CA GLY A 173 10.45 5.06 8.17
C GLY A 173 9.60 4.10 7.37
N ILE A 174 8.88 3.22 8.06
CA ILE A 174 7.98 2.23 7.44
C ILE A 174 6.68 2.15 8.23
N PHE A 175 5.62 1.75 7.54
CA PHE A 175 4.37 1.36 8.18
C PHE A 175 4.24 -0.16 8.13
N LEU A 176 3.82 -0.73 9.24
CA LEU A 176 3.64 -2.17 9.45
C LEU A 176 2.21 -2.42 9.93
N PRO A 177 1.66 -3.62 9.66
CA PRO A 177 0.40 -4.05 10.23
C PRO A 177 0.38 -3.89 11.75
N THR A 178 -0.61 -3.15 12.27
CA THR A 178 -0.81 -3.03 13.71
C THR A 178 -1.20 -4.39 14.25
N ALA A 179 -0.40 -4.93 15.16
CA ALA A 179 -0.64 -6.20 15.84
C ALA A 179 -0.78 -5.98 17.34
N VAL A 180 -1.53 -6.87 18.01
CA VAL A 180 -1.65 -6.87 19.47
C VAL A 180 -0.28 -7.04 20.12
N ALA A 181 0.55 -7.94 19.57
CA ALA A 181 1.93 -8.12 19.97
C ALA A 181 2.85 -8.08 18.75
N GLY A 182 4.00 -7.42 18.86
CA GLY A 182 4.98 -7.47 17.80
C GLY A 182 6.37 -7.09 18.23
N ASN A 183 7.36 -7.66 17.55
CA ASN A 183 8.76 -7.39 17.74
C ASN A 183 9.47 -7.26 16.40
N MET A 184 10.53 -6.47 16.37
CA MET A 184 11.43 -6.38 15.24
C MET A 184 12.87 -6.52 15.72
N THR A 185 13.60 -7.43 15.10
CA THR A 185 15.06 -7.46 15.20
C THR A 185 15.62 -6.58 14.10
N LEU A 186 16.59 -5.74 14.42
CA LEU A 186 17.28 -4.86 13.50
C LEU A 186 18.76 -5.16 13.56
N SER A 187 19.39 -5.37 12.41
CA SER A 187 20.83 -5.57 12.30
C SER A 187 21.44 -4.58 11.32
N VAL A 188 22.36 -3.75 11.79
CA VAL A 188 22.99 -2.68 11.00
C VAL A 188 24.52 -2.82 11.06
N PRO A 189 25.24 -2.66 9.94
CA PRO A 189 26.71 -2.68 9.94
C PRO A 189 27.31 -1.52 10.73
N GLY A 190 28.41 -1.78 11.44
CA GLY A 190 29.19 -0.83 12.24
C GLY A 190 28.72 -0.67 13.69
N ASP A 191 29.56 -0.03 14.51
CA ASP A 191 29.24 0.42 15.88
C ASP A 191 28.44 1.72 15.81
N LEU A 192 27.11 1.58 15.78
CA LEU A 192 26.17 2.68 15.61
C LEU A 192 25.28 2.88 16.85
N GLU A 193 24.96 4.13 17.14
CA GLU A 193 23.89 4.52 18.06
C GLU A 193 22.54 4.45 17.33
N ILE A 194 21.51 3.90 17.99
CA ILE A 194 20.18 3.68 17.40
C ILE A 194 19.13 4.48 18.18
N HIS A 195 18.36 5.31 17.46
CA HIS A 195 17.18 6.00 17.95
C HIS A 195 15.95 5.52 17.20
N ALA A 196 14.91 5.12 17.92
CA ALA A 196 13.67 4.65 17.33
C ALA A 196 12.46 5.35 17.94
N THR A 197 11.37 5.45 17.18
CA THR A 197 10.08 5.96 17.67
C THR A 197 9.33 4.96 18.55
N VAL A 198 9.84 3.73 18.63
CA VAL A 198 9.29 2.64 19.43
C VAL A 198 10.32 2.19 20.48
N PRO A 199 9.89 1.58 21.60
CA PRO A 199 10.81 1.16 22.64
C PRO A 199 11.87 0.17 22.13
N LEU A 200 13.13 0.46 22.47
CA LEU A 200 14.26 -0.47 22.31
C LEU A 200 14.34 -1.36 23.54
N SER A 201 14.12 -2.65 23.35
CA SER A 201 14.18 -3.66 24.42
C SER A 201 15.60 -4.14 24.66
N LYS A 202 16.42 -4.18 23.61
CA LYS A 202 17.82 -4.63 23.66
C LYS A 202 18.64 -3.93 22.60
N LEU A 203 19.88 -3.63 22.92
CA LEU A 203 20.88 -3.08 22.01
C LEU A 203 22.23 -3.73 22.31
N SER A 204 22.93 -4.20 21.28
CA SER A 204 24.24 -4.83 21.42
C SER A 204 25.06 -4.63 20.16
N TYR A 205 26.37 -4.39 20.33
CA TYR A 205 27.32 -4.36 19.23
C TYR A 205 28.16 -5.64 19.23
N ASP A 206 28.13 -6.36 18.11
CA ASP A 206 28.89 -7.59 17.90
C ASP A 206 30.18 -7.28 17.13
N ARG A 207 31.31 -7.27 17.86
CA ARG A 207 32.63 -6.92 17.30
C ARG A 207 33.11 -7.84 16.17
N PRO A 208 32.97 -9.18 16.25
CA PRO A 208 33.44 -10.09 15.21
C PRO A 208 32.71 -9.91 13.88
N SER A 209 31.39 -9.64 13.88
CA SER A 209 30.62 -9.38 12.66
C SER A 209 30.58 -7.91 12.25
N ASP A 210 31.07 -7.02 13.11
CA ASP A 210 30.97 -5.56 12.99
C ASP A 210 29.53 -5.10 12.74
N ARG A 211 28.60 -5.53 13.61
CA ARG A 211 27.17 -5.17 13.50
C ARG A 211 26.57 -4.72 14.82
N THR A 212 25.80 -3.65 14.79
CA THR A 212 24.87 -3.30 15.87
C THR A 212 23.54 -4.01 15.66
N ASN A 213 23.13 -4.76 16.68
CA ASN A 213 21.85 -5.47 16.73
C ASN A 213 20.93 -4.82 17.78
N ALA A 214 19.68 -4.57 17.40
CA ALA A 214 18.65 -4.01 18.26
C ALA A 214 17.37 -4.85 18.21
N GLU A 215 16.67 -4.89 19.33
CA GLU A 215 15.32 -5.44 19.44
C GLU A 215 14.34 -4.31 19.73
N LEU A 216 13.33 -4.16 18.89
CA LEU A 216 12.30 -3.13 18.98
C LEU A 216 10.95 -3.77 19.32
N THR A 217 10.22 -3.17 20.25
CA THR A 217 8.85 -3.59 20.60
C THR A 217 7.83 -2.81 19.79
N LEU A 218 7.04 -3.51 18.97
CA LEU A 218 6.10 -2.92 18.01
C LEU A 218 4.62 -3.00 18.42
N GLY A 219 4.28 -3.65 19.54
CA GLY A 219 2.89 -3.86 19.95
C GLY A 219 2.05 -2.57 19.90
N GLY A 220 0.94 -2.61 19.14
CA GLY A 220 0.03 -1.48 18.95
C GLY A 220 0.57 -0.32 18.08
N GLN A 221 1.80 -0.40 17.57
CA GLN A 221 2.41 0.65 16.75
C GLN A 221 2.39 0.27 15.27
N GLY A 222 1.73 1.08 14.44
CA GLY A 222 1.68 0.87 12.98
C GLY A 222 2.77 1.62 12.20
N LYS A 223 3.48 2.57 12.83
CA LYS A 223 4.55 3.35 12.20
C LYS A 223 5.83 3.24 13.00
N VAL A 224 6.92 2.92 12.32
CA VAL A 224 8.25 2.80 12.92
C VAL A 224 9.22 3.67 12.14
N THR A 225 9.88 4.58 12.83
CA THR A 225 11.03 5.32 12.29
C THR A 225 12.24 4.97 13.13
N VAL A 226 13.34 4.63 12.47
CA VAL A 226 14.64 4.36 13.11
C VAL A 226 15.70 5.22 12.43
N ALA A 227 16.48 5.90 13.24
CA ALA A 227 17.69 6.63 12.86
C ALA A 227 18.89 5.96 13.51
N PHE A 228 19.99 5.85 12.77
CA PHE A 228 21.24 5.34 13.29
C PHE A 228 22.41 6.24 12.89
N LEU A 229 23.26 6.52 13.87
CA LEU A 229 24.36 7.48 13.79
C LEU A 229 25.67 6.82 14.21
N GLY A 230 26.78 7.31 13.66
CA GLY A 230 28.11 6.83 14.02
C GLY A 230 28.40 7.05 15.50
N ASN A 231 28.89 6.02 16.19
CA ASN A 231 29.21 6.12 17.61
C ASN A 231 30.56 6.83 17.81
N VAL A 232 30.53 8.14 18.05
CA VAL A 232 31.74 8.99 18.19
C VAL A 232 32.53 8.71 19.48
N ARG A 233 31.92 8.04 20.47
CA ARG A 233 32.48 7.90 21.84
C ARG A 233 33.76 7.05 21.98
N ARG A 234 34.34 6.51 20.89
CA ARG A 234 35.61 5.75 20.94
C ARG A 234 36.68 6.23 19.97
N GLN A 235 36.44 7.29 19.21
CA GLN A 235 37.46 7.85 18.31
C GLN A 235 38.59 8.55 19.08
N ASP A 236 38.29 9.02 20.30
CA ASP A 236 39.27 9.63 21.21
C ASP A 236 40.19 8.60 21.91
N ASP A 237 39.79 7.33 22.02
CA ASP A 237 40.63 6.27 22.62
C ASP A 237 41.70 5.71 21.66
N ARG A 238 41.69 6.12 20.38
CA ARG A 238 42.73 5.75 19.40
C ARG A 238 43.85 6.79 19.28
N VAL A 239 43.81 7.85 20.10
CA VAL A 239 44.79 8.94 20.11
C VAL A 239 45.56 8.97 21.44
N LEU A 240 46.07 7.82 21.90
CA LEU A 240 47.08 7.74 22.96
C LEU A 240 48.09 6.62 22.66
#